data_AF-A0AAW0ZHW8-F1
#
_entry.id   AF-A0AAW0ZHW8-F1
#
_cell.length_a   1.000
_cell.length_b   1.000
_cell.length_c   1.000
_cell.angle_alpha   90.00
_cell.angle_beta   90.00
_cell.angle_gamma   90.00
#
_symmetry.space_group_name_H-M   'P 1'
#
loop_
_entity.id
_entity.type
_entity.pdbx_description
1 polymer ?
#
loop_
_entity_poly.entity_id
_entity_poly.type
_entity_poly.pdbx_seq_one_letter_code
_entity_poly.pdbx_strand_id
1 'polypeptide(L)'
;MKEARAIKLQEDVQCRRSMSGGMVIEIPGKDSGNKAKSLAEKLKEIFNNRSDITVNRPIKMAEIIIRDLDDSITPQEIAKTIALNGGCREEQITTSEIRQDRWGRSGFVAQ
;
A
#
# COMPACT_ATOMS: atom_id res chain seq x y z
N MET A 1 23.55 18.02 -14.98
CA MET A 1 22.83 17.14 -14.04
C MET A 1 22.47 17.98 -12.84
N LYS A 2 21.26 18.58 -12.85
CA LYS A 2 20.88 19.65 -11.91
C LYS A 2 19.79 19.16 -10.95
N GLU A 3 20.08 19.38 -9.66
CA GLU A 3 19.15 19.72 -8.58
C GLU A 3 18.16 18.65 -8.10
N ALA A 4 18.62 17.82 -7.16
CA ALA A 4 17.76 17.32 -6.09
C ALA A 4 17.71 18.39 -4.97
N ARG A 5 16.65 19.18 -4.93
CA ARG A 5 16.42 20.14 -3.84
C ARG A 5 16.18 19.38 -2.54
N ALA A 6 17.05 19.62 -1.56
CA ALA A 6 17.03 19.00 -0.25
C ALA A 6 15.67 19.18 0.43
N ILE A 7 14.95 18.09 0.61
CA ILE A 7 13.85 18.01 1.56
C ILE A 7 14.52 18.10 2.94
N LYS A 8 14.26 19.18 3.69
CA LYS A 8 14.73 19.35 5.07
C LYS A 8 14.09 18.26 5.95
N LEU A 9 14.75 17.12 6.05
CA LEU A 9 14.41 16.02 6.96
C LEU A 9 15.19 16.27 8.26
N GLN A 10 14.65 17.12 9.13
CA GLN A 10 15.15 17.30 10.49
C GLN A 10 14.54 16.22 11.39
N GLU A 11 15.37 15.63 12.26
CA GLU A 11 15.20 14.40 13.06
C GLU A 11 15.69 13.15 12.30
N ASP A 12 16.67 12.42 12.86
CA ASP A 12 17.49 11.37 12.23
C ASP A 12 16.74 10.40 11.30
N VAL A 13 16.57 10.78 10.04
CA VAL A 13 15.94 9.93 9.03
C VAL A 13 16.91 8.83 8.65
N GLN A 14 16.49 7.59 8.90
CA GLN A 14 17.29 6.42 8.63
C GLN A 14 16.97 5.88 7.24
N CYS A 15 17.96 5.91 6.37
CA CYS A 15 17.86 5.31 5.04
C CYS A 15 18.63 3.99 5.03
N ARG A 16 17.97 2.90 4.64
CA ARG A 16 18.60 1.60 4.47
C ARG A 16 18.22 0.98 3.13
N ARG A 17 19.09 0.11 2.61
CA ARG A 17 18.75 -0.70 1.44
C ARG A 17 17.85 -1.86 1.86
N SER A 18 16.80 -2.08 1.07
CA SER A 18 15.94 -3.27 1.19
C SER A 18 16.61 -4.48 0.55
N MET A 19 16.17 -5.68 0.94
CA MET A 19 16.60 -6.93 0.33
C MET A 19 16.22 -7.02 -1.16
N SER A 20 15.15 -6.36 -1.58
CA SER A 20 14.72 -6.27 -2.98
C SER A 20 15.51 -5.25 -3.80
N GLY A 21 16.53 -4.61 -3.22
CA GLY A 21 17.38 -3.61 -3.90
C GLY A 21 16.81 -2.18 -3.91
N GLY A 22 15.57 -1.99 -3.44
CA GLY A 22 14.98 -0.66 -3.23
C GLY A 22 15.52 0.08 -2.00
N MET A 23 15.15 1.35 -1.85
CA MET A 23 15.49 2.18 -0.70
C MET A 23 14.35 2.22 0.32
N VAL A 24 14.64 1.97 1.59
CA VAL A 24 13.69 2.16 2.71
C VAL A 24 14.08 3.44 3.44
N ILE A 25 13.12 4.35 3.59
CA ILE A 25 13.27 5.61 4.31
C ILE A 25 12.40 5.54 5.57
N GLU A 26 13.03 5.53 6.73
CA GLU A 26 12.38 5.51 8.03
C GLU A 26 12.38 6.91 8.64
N ILE A 27 11.19 7.37 9.05
CA ILE A 27 10.99 8.67 9.68
C ILE A 27 10.61 8.41 11.14
N PRO A 28 11.55 8.55 12.09
CA PRO A 28 11.22 8.43 13.51
C PRO A 28 10.35 9.61 13.97
N GLY A 29 9.53 9.38 15.02
CA GLY A 29 8.78 10.44 15.70
C GLY A 29 7.27 10.22 15.80
N LYS A 30 6.62 11.09 16.60
CA LYS A 30 5.20 10.99 16.97
C LYS A 30 4.24 11.18 15.79
N ASP A 31 4.65 11.93 14.76
CA ASP A 31 3.91 12.17 13.52
C ASP A 31 4.51 11.46 12.29
N SER A 32 5.29 10.41 12.53
CA SER A 32 5.94 9.60 11.50
C SER A 32 4.98 9.17 10.39
N GLY A 33 3.75 8.80 10.73
CA GLY A 33 2.75 8.38 9.76
C GLY A 33 2.34 9.47 8.76
N ASN A 34 2.08 10.70 9.23
CA ASN A 34 1.69 11.80 8.36
C ASN A 34 2.89 12.30 7.53
N LYS A 35 4.07 12.41 8.16
CA LYS A 35 5.31 12.79 7.46
C LYS A 35 5.66 11.78 6.36
N ALA A 36 5.54 10.48 6.63
CA ALA A 36 5.78 9.42 5.65
C ALA A 36 4.76 9.46 4.49
N LYS A 37 3.50 9.80 4.78
CA LYS A 37 2.50 10.00 3.73
C LYS A 37 2.87 11.14 2.79
N SER A 38 3.14 12.32 3.35
CA SER A 38 3.51 13.49 2.56
C SER A 38 4.81 13.29 1.77
N LEU A 39 5.76 12.52 2.32
CA LEU A 39 6.96 12.14 1.58
C LEU A 39 6.62 11.23 0.40
N ALA A 40 5.81 10.18 0.63
CA ALA A 40 5.41 9.25 -0.43
C ALA A 40 4.64 9.96 -1.55
N GLU A 41 3.72 10.87 -1.23
CA GLU A 41 2.98 11.67 -2.21
C GLU A 41 3.91 12.54 -3.06
N LYS A 42 4.83 13.28 -2.44
CA LYS A 42 5.82 14.10 -3.17
C LYS A 42 6.75 13.27 -4.04
N LEU A 43 7.17 12.09 -3.57
CA LEU A 43 8.01 11.19 -4.37
C LEU A 43 7.21 10.64 -5.56
N LYS A 44 5.93 10.28 -5.37
CA LYS A 44 5.05 9.88 -6.48
C LYS A 44 4.89 11.00 -7.51
N GLU A 45 4.75 12.27 -7.08
CA GLU A 45 4.69 13.42 -7.99
C GLU A 45 5.98 13.59 -8.80
N ILE A 46 7.14 13.50 -8.15
CA ILE A 46 8.46 13.65 -8.81
C ILE A 46 8.71 12.50 -9.80
N PHE A 47 8.34 11.28 -9.43
CA PHE A 47 8.56 10.07 -10.23
C PHE A 47 7.38 9.71 -11.13
N ASN A 48 6.36 10.56 -11.24
CA ASN A 48 5.15 10.26 -12.02
C ASN A 48 5.44 9.98 -13.50
N ASN A 49 6.56 10.49 -14.02
CA ASN A 49 7.02 10.28 -15.39
C ASN A 49 7.93 9.06 -15.58
N ARG A 50 8.15 8.26 -14.53
CA ARG A 50 9.08 7.13 -14.50
C ARG A 50 8.39 5.87 -14.01
N SER A 51 8.06 4.98 -14.95
CA SER A 51 7.41 3.69 -14.67
C SER A 51 8.33 2.67 -14.00
N ASP A 52 9.64 2.93 -13.97
CA ASP A 52 10.66 2.08 -13.34
C ASP A 52 10.71 2.23 -11.81
N ILE A 53 10.09 3.27 -11.24
CA ILE A 53 10.18 3.59 -9.82
C ILE A 53 8.82 3.43 -9.14
N THR A 54 8.72 2.44 -8.25
CA THR A 54 7.54 2.25 -7.40
C THR A 54 7.78 2.85 -6.01
N VAL A 55 6.96 3.83 -5.63
CA VAL A 55 6.98 4.41 -4.29
C VAL A 55 5.81 3.84 -3.49
N ASN A 56 6.12 3.03 -2.48
CA ASN A 56 5.12 2.47 -1.57
C ASN A 56 5.38 2.89 -0.11
N ARG A 57 4.31 3.08 0.66
CA ARG A 57 4.36 3.31 2.10
C ARG A 57 3.96 2.00 2.81
N PRO A 58 4.91 1.26 3.41
CA PRO A 58 4.56 0.08 4.17
C PRO A 58 3.73 0.49 5.41
N ILE A 59 2.56 -0.09 5.54
CA ILE A 59 1.66 0.06 6.69
C ILE A 59 1.37 -1.32 7.26
N LYS A 60 1.02 -1.39 8.55
CA LYS A 60 0.52 -2.64 9.12
C LYS A 60 -0.82 -2.95 8.45
N MET A 61 -0.91 -4.13 7.85
CA MET A 61 -2.09 -4.63 7.14
C MET A 61 -2.62 -5.86 7.87
N ALA A 62 -3.91 -6.11 7.73
CA ALA A 62 -4.57 -7.28 8.31
C ALA A 62 -5.09 -8.14 7.16
N GLU A 63 -4.84 -9.45 7.22
CA GLU A 63 -5.33 -10.38 6.21
C GLU A 63 -6.76 -10.83 6.55
N ILE A 64 -7.66 -10.69 5.59
CA ILE A 64 -9.06 -11.09 5.68
C ILE A 64 -9.32 -12.14 4.60
N ILE A 65 -9.81 -13.31 5.00
CA ILE A 65 -10.21 -14.39 4.10
C ILE A 65 -11.72 -14.53 4.14
N ILE A 66 -12.36 -14.34 2.99
CA ILE A 66 -13.80 -14.50 2.81
C ILE A 66 -14.03 -15.76 1.98
N ARG A 67 -14.97 -16.61 2.43
CA ARG A 67 -15.32 -17.88 1.78
C ARG A 67 -16.82 -17.91 1.49
N ASP A 68 -17.21 -18.82 0.60
CA ASP A 68 -18.61 -19.05 0.21
C ASP A 68 -19.25 -17.78 -0.37
N LEU A 69 -18.48 -17.06 -1.20
CA LEU A 69 -18.98 -15.91 -1.96
C LEU A 69 -19.93 -16.38 -3.05
N ASP A 70 -21.01 -15.61 -3.24
CA ASP A 70 -21.90 -15.78 -4.40
C ASP A 70 -21.17 -15.42 -5.71
N ASP A 71 -21.48 -16.15 -6.77
CA ASP A 71 -20.80 -16.01 -8.08
C ASP A 71 -21.08 -14.66 -8.76
N SER A 72 -22.08 -13.89 -8.31
CA SER A 72 -22.35 -12.54 -8.81
C SER A 72 -21.43 -11.46 -8.23
N ILE A 73 -20.65 -11.76 -7.19
CA ILE A 73 -19.87 -10.77 -6.44
C ILE A 73 -18.55 -10.47 -7.15
N THR A 74 -18.25 -9.18 -7.30
CA THR A 74 -16.97 -8.73 -7.85
C THR A 74 -15.92 -8.42 -6.77
N PRO A 75 -14.61 -8.61 -7.06
CA PRO A 75 -13.53 -8.20 -6.15
C PRO A 75 -13.63 -6.72 -5.70
N GLN A 76 -14.08 -5.85 -6.60
CA GLN A 76 -14.24 -4.42 -6.36
C GLN A 76 -15.34 -4.12 -5.34
N GLU A 77 -16.48 -4.83 -5.42
CA GLU A 77 -17.56 -4.69 -4.43
C GLU A 77 -17.10 -5.13 -3.03
N ILE A 78 -16.30 -6.21 -2.97
CA ILE A 78 -15.71 -6.67 -1.72
C ILE A 78 -14.75 -5.63 -1.17
N ALA A 79 -13.84 -5.09 -1.99
CA ALA A 79 -12.89 -4.06 -1.59
C ALA A 79 -13.60 -2.82 -1.02
N LYS A 80 -14.64 -2.36 -1.72
CA LYS A 80 -15.45 -1.21 -1.30
C LYS A 80 -16.17 -1.45 0.03
N THR A 81 -16.69 -2.67 0.23
CA THR A 81 -17.36 -3.06 1.46
C THR A 81 -16.37 -3.14 2.63
N ILE A 82 -15.18 -3.68 2.40
CA ILE A 82 -14.09 -3.72 3.39
C ILE A 82 -13.64 -2.30 3.73
N ALA A 83 -13.45 -1.42 2.75
CA ALA A 83 -13.08 -0.03 2.95
C ALA A 83 -14.11 0.71 3.83
N LEU A 84 -15.39 0.55 3.50
CA LEU A 84 -16.51 1.18 4.21
C LEU A 84 -16.60 0.74 5.68
N ASN A 85 -16.46 -0.56 5.94
CA ASN A 85 -16.54 -1.09 7.30
C ASN A 85 -15.23 -0.91 8.09
N GLY A 86 -14.09 -0.99 7.42
CA GLY A 86 -12.77 -0.87 8.03
C GLY A 86 -12.29 0.56 8.24
N GLY A 87 -12.99 1.56 7.69
CA GLY A 87 -12.57 2.96 7.74
C GLY A 87 -11.26 3.23 6.98
N CYS A 88 -10.93 2.36 6.02
CA CYS A 88 -9.71 2.43 5.20
C CYS A 88 -10.03 3.01 3.83
N ARG A 89 -9.02 3.58 3.15
CA ARG A 89 -9.18 3.96 1.74
C ARG A 89 -9.07 2.71 0.85
N GLU A 90 -9.84 2.66 -0.23
CA GLU A 90 -9.80 1.54 -1.19
C GLU A 90 -8.39 1.31 -1.77
N GLU A 91 -7.63 2.40 -2.00
CA GLU A 91 -6.24 2.37 -2.47
C GLU A 91 -5.27 1.65 -1.51
N GLN A 92 -5.67 1.46 -0.25
CA GLN A 92 -4.87 0.77 0.76
C GLN A 92 -5.22 -0.71 0.87
N ILE A 93 -6.18 -1.21 0.11
CA ILE A 93 -6.60 -2.61 0.14
C ILE A 93 -6.01 -3.32 -1.07
N THR A 94 -5.25 -4.39 -0.82
CA THR A 94 -4.74 -5.27 -1.85
C THR A 94 -5.64 -6.50 -1.91
N THR A 95 -6.37 -6.66 -3.01
CA THR A 95 -7.31 -7.77 -3.21
C THR A 95 -6.72 -8.84 -4.10
N SER A 96 -6.92 -10.11 -3.75
CA SER A 96 -6.71 -11.23 -4.66
C SER A 96 -7.87 -11.37 -5.65
N GLU A 97 -7.65 -12.14 -6.72
CA GLU A 97 -8.75 -12.68 -7.52
C GLU A 97 -9.61 -13.62 -6.67
N ILE A 98 -10.90 -13.72 -6.99
CA ILE A 98 -11.79 -14.74 -6.41
C ILE A 98 -11.42 -16.08 -7.04
N ARG A 99 -11.06 -17.05 -6.20
CA ARG A 99 -10.66 -18.40 -6.65
C ARG A 99 -11.58 -19.45 -6.06
N GLN A 100 -11.97 -20.42 -6.85
CA GLN A 100 -12.72 -21.58 -6.35
C GLN A 100 -11.77 -22.63 -5.79
N ASP A 101 -12.12 -23.21 -4.64
CA ASP A 101 -11.43 -24.35 -4.08
C ASP A 101 -11.84 -25.67 -4.81
N ARG A 102 -11.20 -26.78 -4.43
CA ARG A 102 -11.47 -28.10 -5.02
C ARG A 102 -12.89 -28.63 -4.77
N TRP A 103 -13.67 -27.98 -3.91
CA TRP A 103 -15.06 -28.30 -3.59
C TRP A 103 -16.05 -27.30 -4.21
N GLY A 104 -15.58 -26.37 -5.05
CA GLY A 104 -16.41 -25.38 -5.72
C GLY A 104 -16.76 -24.17 -4.87
N ARG A 105 -16.08 -23.94 -3.74
CA ARG A 105 -16.32 -22.78 -2.88
C ARG A 105 -15.45 -21.61 -3.29
N SER A 106 -16.06 -20.45 -3.48
CA SER A 106 -15.38 -19.21 -3.83
C SER A 106 -14.65 -18.62 -2.61
N GLY A 107 -13.35 -18.39 -2.74
CA GLY A 107 -12.46 -17.83 -1.73
C GLY A 107 -11.79 -16.54 -2.20
N PHE A 108 -11.66 -15.59 -1.29
CA PHE A 108 -11.10 -14.26 -1.55
C PHE A 108 -10.20 -13.83 -0.39
N VAL A 109 -9.05 -13.24 -0.71
CA VAL A 109 -8.11 -12.71 0.27
C VAL A 109 -7.94 -11.22 0.04
N ALA A 110 -8.07 -10.43 1.11
CA ALA A 110 -7.76 -9.01 1.13
C ALA A 110 -6.74 -8.69 2.23
N GLN A 111 -5.85 -7.74 1.95
CA GLN A 111 -4.83 -7.24 2.88
C GLN A 111 -4.83 -5.73 2.92
#